data_AF-A0A7C1XHB0-F1
#
_entry.id   AF-A0A7C1XHB0-F1
#
_cell.length_a   1.000
_cell.length_b   1.000
_cell.length_c   1.000
_cell.angle_alpha   90.00
_cell.angle_beta   90.00
_cell.angle_gamma   90.00
#
_symmetry.space_group_name_H-M   'P 1'
#
loop_
_entity.id
_entity.type
_entity.pdbx_description
1 polymer ?
#
loop_
_entity_poly.entity_id
_entity_poly.type
_entity_poly.pdbx_seq_one_letter_code
_entity_poly.pdbx_strand_id
1 'polypeptide(L)'
;MKGRVLFVTKEGEDFRDGFSYAMELSRIVNGGIFVLFYHEEKAIDRFEDEMAAAALAESGGLEAAEQVLNERRLSLKAAACNKAAQLRQQCPDPEMLVDHRIASGDLVAAIRGVLQDKSSIEMVILSPSLMDNGKAISLKKLKKYITRPIVTMSRPASAQ
;
A
#
# COMPACT_ATOMS: atom_id res chain seq x y z
N MET A 1 -3.58 3.82 24.54
CA MET A 1 -2.80 3.42 23.36
C MET A 1 -2.59 4.68 22.52
N LYS A 2 -1.40 4.92 21.97
CA LYS A 2 -1.16 6.03 21.02
C LYS A 2 -1.91 5.73 19.71
N GLY A 3 -2.62 6.72 19.17
CA GLY A 3 -3.37 6.59 17.91
C GLY A 3 -2.44 6.39 16.71
N ARG A 4 -2.94 5.89 15.59
CA ARG A 4 -2.17 5.77 14.35
C ARG A 4 -2.99 6.21 13.15
N VAL A 5 -2.28 6.72 12.14
CA VAL A 5 -2.86 6.94 10.81
C VAL A 5 -2.47 5.79 9.88
N LEU A 6 -3.38 5.38 9.02
CA LEU A 6 -3.10 4.47 7.92
C LEU A 6 -2.80 5.28 6.66
N PHE A 7 -1.54 5.31 6.25
CA PHE A 7 -1.15 5.90 4.97
C PHE A 7 -1.14 4.82 3.88
N VAL A 8 -2.02 4.97 2.90
CA VAL A 8 -2.16 4.02 1.79
C VAL A 8 -1.54 4.63 0.55
N THR A 9 -0.61 3.92 -0.09
CA THR A 9 0.15 4.43 -1.23
C THR A 9 0.48 3.31 -2.21
N LYS A 10 0.66 3.65 -3.49
CA LYS A 10 1.19 2.67 -4.45
C LYS A 10 2.65 2.38 -4.13
N GLU A 11 3.08 1.18 -4.49
CA GLU A 11 4.49 0.81 -4.35
C GLU A 11 5.40 1.46 -5.42
N GLY A 12 4.87 2.28 -6.35
CA GLY A 12 5.66 2.90 -7.43
C GLY A 12 6.64 3.98 -6.96
N GLU A 13 7.19 4.75 -7.91
CA GLU A 13 8.14 5.83 -7.62
C GLU A 13 7.52 6.93 -6.75
N ASP A 14 6.22 7.15 -6.92
CA ASP A 14 5.43 8.16 -6.22
C ASP A 14 4.96 7.71 -4.82
N PHE A 15 5.56 6.66 -4.23
CA PHE A 15 5.10 6.11 -2.96
C PHE A 15 5.16 7.11 -1.79
N ARG A 16 5.98 8.16 -1.94
CA ARG A 16 6.17 9.25 -0.97
C ARG A 16 5.11 10.34 -1.08
N ASP A 17 4.31 10.34 -2.13
CA ASP A 17 3.37 11.43 -2.40
C ASP A 17 2.32 11.54 -1.30
N GLY A 18 2.26 12.72 -0.68
CA GLY A 18 1.38 13.00 0.45
C GLY A 18 1.86 12.44 1.79
N PHE A 19 3.05 11.84 1.86
CA PHE A 19 3.58 11.30 3.11
C PHE A 19 3.82 12.40 4.16
N SER A 20 4.31 13.58 3.76
CA SER A 20 4.49 14.72 4.66
C SER A 20 3.19 15.11 5.37
N TYR A 21 2.08 15.13 4.63
CA TYR A 21 0.77 15.39 5.19
C TYR A 21 0.31 14.28 6.15
N ALA A 22 0.58 13.01 5.81
CA ALA A 22 0.33 11.89 6.71
C ALA A 22 1.12 11.99 8.01
N MET A 23 2.36 12.47 7.95
CA MET A 23 3.17 12.75 9.15
C MET A 23 2.53 13.84 10.02
N GLU A 24 2.11 14.96 9.44
CA GLU A 24 1.44 16.02 10.22
C GLU A 24 0.17 15.50 10.91
N LEU A 25 -0.67 14.72 10.20
CA LEU A 25 -1.87 14.13 10.79
C LEU A 25 -1.54 13.07 11.86
N SER A 26 -0.44 12.33 11.72
CA SER A 26 0.00 11.35 12.73
C SER A 26 0.38 12.00 14.06
N ARG A 27 0.89 13.23 14.03
CA ARG A 27 1.18 14.03 15.23
C ARG A 27 -0.11 14.45 15.95
N ILE A 28 -1.18 14.76 15.21
CA ILE A 28 -2.47 15.14 15.78
C ILE A 28 -3.09 13.97 16.57
N VAL A 29 -2.94 12.74 16.08
CA VAL A 29 -3.41 11.53 16.80
C VAL A 29 -2.41 11.02 17.85
N ASN A 30 -1.39 11.83 18.18
CA ASN A 30 -0.36 11.56 19.17
C ASN A 30 0.27 10.16 19.03
N GLY A 31 0.58 9.72 17.81
CA GLY A 31 1.20 8.42 17.63
C GLY A 31 1.86 8.19 16.27
N GLY A 32 1.55 7.05 15.65
CA GLY A 32 2.38 6.47 14.58
C GLY A 32 1.73 6.43 13.21
N ILE A 33 2.50 5.95 12.23
CA ILE A 33 2.05 5.72 10.86
C ILE A 33 2.08 4.23 10.57
N PHE A 34 0.98 3.71 10.06
CA PHE A 34 0.94 2.39 9.44
C PHE A 34 0.85 2.58 7.93
N VAL A 35 1.81 2.04 7.18
CA VAL A 35 1.87 2.20 5.72
C VAL A 35 1.30 0.96 5.05
N LEU A 36 0.35 1.15 4.14
CA LEU A 36 -0.12 0.09 3.24
C LEU A 36 0.44 0.36 1.85
N PHE A 37 1.45 -0.40 1.46
CA PHE A 37 1.96 -0.43 0.10
C PHE A 37 1.06 -1.31 -0.75
N TYR A 38 0.33 -0.68 -1.67
CA TYR A 38 -0.59 -1.35 -2.55
C TYR A 38 0.04 -1.60 -3.92
N HIS A 39 -0.09 -2.86 -4.37
CA HIS A 39 0.33 -3.32 -5.68
C HIS A 39 -0.90 -3.63 -6.54
N GLU A 40 -0.99 -3.11 -7.75
CA GLU A 40 -2.12 -3.42 -8.63
C GLU A 40 -2.08 -4.90 -9.08
N GLU A 41 -3.13 -5.65 -8.71
CA GLU A 41 -3.29 -7.10 -8.91
C GLU A 41 -2.96 -7.57 -10.33
N LYS A 42 -3.36 -6.79 -11.34
CA LYS A 42 -3.18 -7.14 -12.76
C LYS A 42 -1.73 -7.39 -13.19
N ALA A 43 -0.75 -6.87 -12.46
CA ALA A 43 0.66 -7.08 -12.76
C ALA A 43 1.23 -8.36 -12.14
N ILE A 44 0.57 -8.90 -11.11
CA ILE A 44 0.93 -10.17 -10.46
C ILE A 44 0.14 -11.30 -11.13
N ASP A 45 -1.18 -11.17 -11.27
CA ASP A 45 -2.03 -12.20 -11.86
C ASP A 45 -1.60 -12.55 -13.29
N ARG A 46 -1.31 -11.54 -14.12
CA ARG A 46 -0.81 -11.80 -15.50
C ARG A 46 0.51 -12.55 -15.50
N PHE A 47 1.38 -12.26 -14.55
CA PHE A 47 2.66 -12.94 -14.45
C PHE A 47 2.48 -14.37 -13.95
N GLU A 48 1.60 -14.59 -12.97
CA GLU A 48 1.23 -15.94 -12.51
C GLU A 48 0.59 -16.75 -13.64
N ASP A 49 -0.32 -16.17 -14.41
CA ASP A 49 -0.96 -16.80 -15.57
C ASP A 49 0.06 -17.13 -16.68
N GLU A 50 0.96 -16.19 -17.02
CA GLU A 50 2.03 -16.39 -18.00
C GLU A 50 3.01 -17.49 -17.56
N MET A 51 3.38 -17.50 -16.28
CA MET A 51 4.25 -18.50 -15.68
C MET A 51 3.60 -19.88 -15.61
N ALA A 52 2.31 -19.95 -15.26
CA ALA A 52 1.55 -21.19 -15.27
C ALA A 52 1.42 -21.74 -16.70
N ALA A 53 1.18 -20.88 -17.69
CA ALA A 53 1.15 -21.28 -19.09
C ALA A 53 2.51 -21.81 -19.58
N ALA A 54 3.62 -21.14 -19.22
CA ALA A 54 4.97 -21.60 -19.52
C ALA A 54 5.29 -22.95 -18.84
N ALA A 55 4.92 -23.09 -17.56
CA ALA A 55 5.11 -24.31 -16.79
C ALA A 55 4.33 -25.52 -17.34
N LEU A 56 3.15 -25.28 -17.91
CA LEU A 56 2.34 -26.31 -18.57
C LEU A 56 2.92 -26.70 -19.94
N ALA A 57 3.65 -25.81 -20.60
CA ALA A 57 4.28 -26.07 -21.90
C ALA A 57 5.60 -26.84 -21.79
N GLU A 58 6.31 -26.75 -20.66
CA GLU A 58 7.62 -27.38 -20.44
C GLU A 58 7.56 -28.52 -19.41
N SER A 59 8.12 -29.69 -19.74
CA SER A 59 8.25 -30.81 -18.80
C SER A 59 9.22 -30.45 -17.66
N GLY A 60 8.69 -30.22 -16.45
CA GLY A 60 9.45 -29.78 -15.27
C GLY A 60 9.28 -28.29 -14.94
N GLY A 61 8.48 -27.55 -15.70
CA GLY A 61 8.33 -26.10 -15.55
C GLY A 61 7.58 -25.64 -14.28
N LEU A 62 6.84 -26.54 -13.61
CA LEU A 62 6.10 -26.22 -12.38
C LEU A 62 7.02 -25.83 -11.21
N GLU A 63 8.08 -26.60 -10.94
CA GLU A 63 9.02 -26.30 -9.85
C GLU A 63 9.82 -25.01 -10.12
N ALA A 64 10.24 -24.81 -11.37
CA ALA A 64 10.88 -23.57 -11.79
C ALA A 64 9.94 -22.37 -11.67
N ALA A 65 8.65 -22.55 -11.99
CA ALA A 65 7.68 -21.49 -11.86
C ALA A 65 7.40 -21.10 -10.41
N GLU A 66 7.30 -22.06 -9.51
CA GLU A 66 7.18 -21.80 -8.07
C GLU A 66 8.39 -21.05 -7.52
N GLN A 67 9.61 -21.41 -7.94
CA GLN A 67 10.83 -20.72 -7.52
C GLN A 67 10.82 -19.25 -7.94
N VAL A 68 10.53 -18.97 -9.22
CA VAL A 68 10.49 -17.60 -9.75
C VAL A 68 9.40 -16.76 -9.07
N LEU A 69 8.23 -17.34 -8.80
CA LEU A 69 7.16 -16.67 -8.06
C LEU A 69 7.59 -16.33 -6.63
N ASN A 70 8.26 -17.27 -5.95
CA ASN A 70 8.74 -17.05 -4.60
C ASN A 70 9.84 -15.97 -4.55
N GLU A 71 10.79 -15.99 -5.49
CA GLU A 71 11.81 -14.95 -5.63
C GLU A 71 11.20 -13.57 -5.86
N ARG A 72 10.17 -13.49 -6.70
CA ARG A 72 9.44 -12.24 -6.96
C ARG A 72 8.71 -11.75 -5.70
N ARG A 73 8.13 -12.66 -4.91
CA ARG A 73 7.50 -12.31 -3.63
C ARG A 73 8.50 -11.78 -2.61
N LEU A 74 9.68 -12.40 -2.53
CA LEU A 74 10.77 -11.96 -1.66
C LEU A 74 11.31 -10.59 -2.09
N SER A 75 11.47 -10.35 -3.39
CA SER A 75 11.95 -9.07 -3.91
C SER A 75 10.95 -7.94 -3.65
N LEU A 76 9.64 -8.18 -3.82
CA LEU A 76 8.59 -7.23 -3.45
C LEU A 76 8.64 -6.89 -1.95
N LYS A 77 8.83 -7.91 -1.09
CA LYS A 77 8.96 -7.69 0.36
C LYS A 77 10.19 -6.84 0.69
N ALA A 78 11.33 -7.13 0.07
CA ALA A 78 12.56 -6.36 0.26
C ALA A 78 12.39 -4.90 -0.22
N ALA A 79 11.76 -4.69 -1.38
CA ALA A 79 11.48 -3.37 -1.92
C ALA A 79 10.57 -2.54 -0.99
N ALA A 80 9.52 -3.14 -0.45
CA ALA A 80 8.65 -2.49 0.53
C ALA A 80 9.38 -2.16 1.85
N CYS A 81 10.22 -3.06 2.36
CA CYS A 81 11.06 -2.78 3.53
C CYS A 81 11.97 -1.58 3.28
N ASN A 82 12.62 -1.51 2.12
CA ASN A 82 13.49 -0.39 1.75
C ASN A 82 12.69 0.92 1.66
N LYS A 83 11.50 0.90 1.06
CA LYS A 83 10.62 2.07 0.97
C LYS A 83 10.14 2.51 2.36
N ALA A 84 9.76 1.58 3.23
CA ALA A 84 9.40 1.88 4.62
C ALA A 84 10.57 2.52 5.38
N ALA A 85 11.79 2.03 5.19
CA ALA A 85 12.99 2.64 5.77
C ALA A 85 13.22 4.07 5.25
N GLN A 86 13.01 4.32 3.96
CA GLN A 86 13.10 5.66 3.37
C GLN A 86 12.03 6.61 3.93
N LEU A 87 10.80 6.13 4.16
CA LEU A 87 9.75 6.92 4.82
C LEU A 87 10.14 7.22 6.28
N ARG A 88 10.68 6.22 6.99
CA ARG A 88 11.15 6.39 8.37
C ARG A 88 12.28 7.42 8.48
N GLN A 89 13.17 7.50 7.51
CA GLN A 89 14.23 8.52 7.47
C GLN A 89 13.69 9.95 7.32
N GLN A 90 12.48 10.12 6.76
CA GLN A 90 11.84 11.44 6.64
C GLN A 90 11.08 11.84 7.91
N CYS A 91 10.97 10.94 8.88
CA CYS A 91 10.30 11.17 10.15
C CYS A 91 11.29 11.86 11.11
N PRO A 92 11.03 13.12 11.52
CA PRO A 92 11.91 13.81 12.47
C PRO A 92 11.78 13.28 13.90
N ASP A 93 10.68 12.58 14.21
CA ASP A 93 10.42 11.98 15.51
C ASP A 93 10.92 10.52 15.55
N PRO A 94 11.96 10.20 16.34
CA PRO A 94 12.48 8.84 16.46
C PRO A 94 11.52 7.88 17.18
N GLU A 95 10.56 8.39 17.97
CA GLU A 95 9.53 7.58 18.60
C GLU A 95 8.36 7.25 17.66
N MET A 96 8.28 7.91 16.51
CA MET A 96 7.20 7.68 15.56
C MET A 96 7.32 6.28 14.96
N LEU A 97 6.39 5.41 15.35
CA LEU A 97 6.34 4.04 14.84
C LEU A 97 5.86 4.06 13.39
N VAL A 98 6.72 3.62 12.48
CA VAL A 98 6.41 3.39 11.07
C VAL A 98 6.39 1.89 10.82
N ASP A 99 5.20 1.30 10.83
CA ASP A 99 4.98 -0.09 10.44
C ASP A 99 4.46 -0.15 9.00
N HIS A 100 4.57 -1.29 8.34
CA HIS A 100 4.04 -1.45 6.99
C HIS A 100 3.39 -2.81 6.74
N ARG A 101 2.52 -2.84 5.73
CA ARG A 101 1.98 -4.04 5.11
C ARG A 101 1.98 -3.86 3.60
N ILE A 102 2.14 -4.97 2.88
CA ILE A 102 2.00 -5.03 1.43
C ILE A 102 0.65 -5.70 1.13
N ALA A 103 -0.09 -5.19 0.17
CA ALA A 103 -1.29 -5.85 -0.33
C ALA A 103 -1.42 -5.69 -1.84
N SER A 104 -2.02 -6.70 -2.47
CA SER A 104 -2.53 -6.66 -3.84
C SER A 104 -4.04 -6.93 -3.82
N GLY A 105 -4.69 -6.71 -4.96
CA GLY A 105 -6.11 -7.06 -5.15
C GLY A 105 -7.12 -5.97 -4.78
N ASP A 106 -8.26 -6.32 -4.20
CA ASP A 106 -9.26 -5.29 -3.86
C ASP A 106 -8.73 -4.37 -2.75
N LEU A 107 -8.41 -3.13 -3.13
CA LEU A 107 -7.88 -2.11 -2.22
C LEU A 107 -8.79 -1.85 -1.01
N VAL A 108 -10.12 -1.88 -1.19
CA VAL A 108 -11.06 -1.63 -0.09
C VAL A 108 -11.02 -2.79 0.90
N ALA A 109 -10.92 -4.03 0.42
CA ALA A 109 -10.74 -5.21 1.26
C ALA A 109 -9.39 -5.18 1.99
N ALA A 110 -8.31 -4.78 1.31
CA ALA A 110 -6.99 -4.64 1.91
C ALA A 110 -6.98 -3.59 3.04
N ILE A 111 -7.56 -2.42 2.81
CA ILE A 111 -7.69 -1.38 3.84
C ILE A 111 -8.51 -1.92 5.02
N ARG A 112 -9.66 -2.56 4.76
CA ARG A 112 -10.50 -3.13 5.81
C ARG A 112 -9.75 -4.16 6.65
N GLY A 113 -8.97 -5.05 6.02
CA GLY A 113 -8.17 -6.04 6.74
C GLY A 113 -7.16 -5.39 7.69
N VAL A 114 -6.49 -4.32 7.25
CA VAL A 114 -5.59 -3.56 8.14
C VAL A 114 -6.33 -2.93 9.32
N LEU A 115 -7.49 -2.33 9.07
CA LEU A 115 -8.30 -1.70 10.12
C LEU A 115 -8.88 -2.69 11.14
N GLN A 116 -9.17 -3.93 10.71
CA GLN A 116 -9.59 -5.02 11.60
C GLN A 116 -8.44 -5.51 12.49
N ASP A 117 -7.25 -5.66 11.91
CA ASP A 117 -6.07 -6.14 12.63
C ASP A 117 -5.45 -5.08 13.56
N LYS A 118 -5.64 -3.79 13.25
CA LYS A 118 -4.99 -2.67 13.92
C LYS A 118 -6.03 -1.65 14.38
N SER A 119 -6.68 -1.98 15.50
CA SER A 119 -7.69 -1.13 16.14
C SER A 119 -7.19 0.27 16.56
N SER A 120 -5.88 0.43 16.74
CA SER A 120 -5.24 1.73 17.03
C SER A 120 -5.26 2.70 15.85
N ILE A 121 -5.67 2.27 14.66
CA ILE A 121 -5.77 3.15 13.49
C ILE A 121 -7.05 3.97 13.59
N GLU A 122 -6.88 5.28 13.67
CA GLU A 122 -7.97 6.25 13.85
C GLU A 122 -8.40 6.89 12.53
N MET A 123 -7.53 6.91 11.52
CA MET A 123 -7.76 7.60 10.26
C MET A 123 -7.09 6.88 9.09
N VAL A 124 -7.71 6.95 7.92
CA VAL A 124 -7.14 6.47 6.65
C VAL A 124 -6.80 7.67 5.76
N ILE A 125 -5.60 7.66 5.22
CA ILE A 125 -5.06 8.69 4.34
C ILE A 125 -4.69 8.04 3.02
N LEU A 126 -5.31 8.48 1.93
CA LEU A 126 -5.09 7.96 0.59
C LEU A 126 -4.13 8.89 -0.16
N SER A 127 -2.97 8.35 -0.54
CA SER A 127 -1.94 9.03 -1.33
C SER A 127 -2.48 9.44 -2.71
N PRO A 128 -2.00 10.56 -3.28
CA PRO A 128 -2.29 10.93 -4.67
C PRO A 128 -1.95 9.85 -5.69
N SER A 129 -0.92 9.04 -5.42
CA SER A 129 -0.49 7.93 -6.28
C SER A 129 -1.63 6.94 -6.58
N LEU A 130 -2.64 6.87 -5.71
CA LEU A 130 -3.81 6.01 -5.88
C LEU A 130 -4.86 6.58 -6.84
N MET A 131 -4.72 7.83 -7.27
CA MET A 131 -5.71 8.57 -8.05
C MET A 131 -5.27 8.85 -9.51
N ASP A 132 -4.00 8.66 -9.85
CA ASP A 132 -3.42 9.11 -11.13
C ASP A 132 -3.87 8.34 -12.40
N ASN A 133 -4.39 7.11 -12.27
CA ASN A 133 -4.64 6.24 -13.42
C ASN A 133 -6.09 6.27 -13.94
N GLY A 134 -6.86 7.33 -13.67
CA GLY A 134 -8.27 7.47 -14.07
C GLY A 134 -9.26 6.49 -13.40
N LYS A 135 -8.75 5.45 -12.72
CA LYS A 135 -9.51 4.57 -11.83
C LYS A 135 -9.55 5.19 -10.44
N ALA A 136 -10.47 6.12 -10.23
CA ALA A 136 -10.77 6.61 -8.90
C ALA A 136 -11.14 5.42 -8.00
N ILE A 137 -10.52 5.34 -6.82
CA ILE A 137 -10.95 4.40 -5.79
C ILE A 137 -12.45 4.64 -5.55
N SER A 138 -13.24 3.57 -5.47
CA SER A 138 -14.67 3.70 -5.22
C SER A 138 -14.91 4.23 -3.80
N LEU A 139 -14.99 5.56 -3.66
CA LEU A 139 -15.30 6.25 -2.41
C LEU A 139 -16.62 5.76 -1.82
N LYS A 140 -17.58 5.36 -2.67
CA LYS A 140 -18.84 4.73 -2.25
C LYS A 140 -18.61 3.41 -1.51
N LYS A 141 -17.75 2.53 -2.04
CA LYS A 141 -17.39 1.27 -1.36
C LYS A 141 -16.63 1.54 -0.06
N LEU A 142 -15.67 2.47 -0.09
CA LEU A 142 -14.92 2.86 1.11
C LEU A 142 -15.86 3.33 2.22
N LYS A 143 -16.76 4.29 1.95
CA LYS A 143 -17.74 4.80 2.93
C LYS A 143 -18.69 3.73 3.49
N LYS A 144 -18.99 2.69 2.70
CA LYS A 144 -19.86 1.60 3.12
C LYS A 144 -19.18 0.65 4.11
N TYR A 145 -17.87 0.42 3.95
CA TYR A 145 -17.15 -0.64 4.67
C TYR A 145 -16.12 -0.13 5.68
N ILE A 146 -15.79 1.16 5.66
CA ILE A 146 -14.80 1.78 6.53
C ILE A 146 -15.50 2.83 7.38
N THR A 147 -15.42 2.65 8.70
CA THR A 147 -16.00 3.55 9.70
C THR A 147 -15.03 4.64 10.17
N ARG A 148 -13.74 4.51 9.83
CA ARG A 148 -12.71 5.51 10.14
C ARG A 148 -12.78 6.68 9.16
N PRO A 149 -12.52 7.93 9.60
CA PRO A 149 -12.35 9.06 8.72
C PRO A 149 -11.37 8.76 7.58
N ILE A 150 -11.74 9.15 6.37
CA ILE A 150 -10.94 8.96 5.16
C ILE A 150 -10.57 10.33 4.62
N VAL A 151 -9.27 10.55 4.47
CA VAL A 151 -8.71 11.75 3.85
C VAL A 151 -8.10 11.33 2.52
N THR A 152 -8.47 12.03 1.45
CA THR A 152 -7.92 11.82 0.11
C THR A 152 -7.07 13.02 -0.28
N MET A 153 -5.90 12.77 -0.84
CA MET A 153 -5.05 13.81 -1.42
C MET A 153 -5.03 13.67 -2.93
N SER A 154 -5.10 14.79 -3.63
CA SER A 154 -4.99 14.87 -5.08
C SER A 154 -3.81 15.75 -5.46
N ARG A 155 -3.12 15.41 -6.56
CA ARG A 155 -2.19 16.36 -7.17
C ARG A 155 -2.99 17.56 -7.71
N PRO A 156 -2.47 18.79 -7.59
CA PRO A 156 -3.09 19.93 -8.25
C PRO A 156 -3.19 19.64 -9.74
N ALA A 157 -4.33 19.94 -10.36
CA ALA A 157 -4.45 19.88 -11.81
C ALA A 157 -3.38 20.82 -12.39
N SER A 158 -2.53 20.30 -13.28
CA SER A 158 -1.59 21.16 -14.00
C SER A 158 -2.40 22.22 -14.71
N ALA A 159 -2.15 23.50 -14.40
CA ALA A 159 -2.71 24.59 -15.17
C ALA A 159 -2.23 24.40 -16.62
N GLN A 160 -3.18 24.28 -17.55
CA GLN A 160 -2.91 24.33 -18.99
C GLN A 160 -2.77 25.78 -19.43
#